data_AF-A0AB37XLP7-F1
#
_entry.id   AF-A0AB37XLP7-F1
#
_cell.length_a   1.000
_cell.length_b   1.000
_cell.length_c   1.000
_cell.angle_alpha   90.00
_cell.angle_beta   90.00
_cell.angle_gamma   90.00
#
_symmetry.space_group_name_H-M   'P 1'
#
loop_
_entity.id
_entity.type
_entity.pdbx_description
1 polymer ?
#
loop_
_entity_poly.entity_id
_entity_poly.type
_entity_poly.pdbx_seq_one_letter_code
_entity_poly.pdbx_strand_id
1 'polypeptide(L)'
;PAELSWKTGVDVLCFGGTKNGMAVGEAILFFNRDLAIDFEYRCKQAGQLASKMRFLSAPWVGLLDNGAWLKYADHANRCARLLAELIGELPGVELMFPVQANGVFVSLPPAAL
;
A
#
# COMPACT_ATOMS: atom_id res chain seq x y z
N PRO A 1 -5.10 -12.59 2.19
CA PRO A 1 -4.67 -11.96 0.90
C PRO A 1 -5.48 -12.43 -0.31
N ALA A 2 -5.58 -13.74 -0.57
CA ALA A 2 -6.34 -14.27 -1.70
C ALA A 2 -7.84 -13.90 -1.68
N GLU A 3 -8.47 -14.00 -0.51
CA GLU A 3 -9.88 -13.59 -0.27
C GLU A 3 -10.14 -12.10 -0.47
N LEU A 4 -9.10 -11.26 -0.49
CA LEU A 4 -9.20 -9.82 -0.72
C LEU A 4 -8.72 -9.41 -2.12
N SER A 5 -8.40 -10.39 -2.98
CA SER A 5 -7.88 -10.14 -4.33
C SER A 5 -8.59 -11.02 -5.36
N TRP A 6 -7.92 -12.05 -5.87
CA TRP A 6 -8.41 -12.81 -7.01
C TRP A 6 -9.65 -13.64 -6.71
N LYS A 7 -9.85 -14.05 -5.44
CA LYS A 7 -11.08 -14.77 -5.05
C LYS A 7 -12.32 -13.88 -5.02
N THR A 8 -12.14 -12.55 -4.98
CA THR A 8 -13.23 -11.56 -5.12
C THR A 8 -13.36 -11.03 -6.54
N GLY A 9 -12.71 -11.67 -7.52
CA GLY A 9 -12.80 -11.29 -8.93
C GLY A 9 -11.84 -10.18 -9.37
N VAL A 10 -10.79 -9.87 -8.60
CA VAL A 10 -9.75 -8.94 -9.06
C VAL A 10 -8.92 -9.60 -10.15
N ASP A 11 -8.87 -8.99 -11.33
CA ASP A 11 -8.08 -9.48 -12.47
C ASP A 11 -6.59 -9.14 -12.36
N VAL A 12 -6.27 -7.91 -11.93
CA VAL A 12 -4.89 -7.39 -11.84
C VAL A 12 -4.73 -6.54 -10.57
N LEU A 13 -3.65 -6.75 -9.82
CA LEU A 13 -3.31 -6.00 -8.62
C LEU A 13 -1.95 -5.31 -8.78
N CYS A 14 -1.91 -3.99 -8.60
CA CYS A 14 -0.67 -3.26 -8.35
C CYS A 14 -0.38 -3.25 -6.84
N PHE A 15 0.58 -4.05 -6.42
CA PHE A 15 0.93 -4.24 -5.02
C PHE A 15 2.05 -3.26 -4.59
N GLY A 16 1.61 -2.31 -3.76
CA GLY A 16 2.35 -1.30 -2.99
C GLY A 16 3.61 -1.77 -2.29
N GLY A 17 4.80 -1.56 -2.85
CA GLY A 17 6.08 -1.83 -2.17
C GLY A 17 6.65 -0.60 -1.46
N THR A 18 6.73 0.51 -2.20
CA THR A 18 7.44 1.72 -1.77
C THR A 18 6.90 2.29 -0.45
N LYS A 19 5.57 2.38 -0.32
CA LYS A 19 4.93 2.93 0.89
C LYS A 19 4.95 1.99 2.09
N ASN A 20 5.48 0.77 1.94
CA ASN A 20 5.49 -0.24 2.98
C ASN A 20 6.90 -0.82 3.22
N GLY A 21 7.92 0.04 3.13
CA GLY A 21 9.28 -0.29 3.55
C GLY A 21 10.30 -0.53 2.43
N MET A 22 9.93 -0.33 1.16
CA MET A 22 10.88 -0.38 0.04
C MET A 22 11.36 1.01 -0.38
N ALA A 23 12.58 1.09 -0.90
CA ALA A 23 13.09 2.33 -1.49
C ALA A 23 12.35 2.70 -2.78
N VAL A 24 12.17 1.75 -3.69
CA VAL A 24 11.42 1.87 -4.94
C VAL A 24 10.89 0.51 -5.37
N GLY A 25 9.76 0.49 -6.09
CA GLY A 25 9.26 -0.68 -6.79
C GLY A 25 7.84 -1.07 -6.40
N GLU A 26 7.07 -1.45 -7.41
CA GLU A 26 5.68 -1.89 -7.31
C GLU A 26 5.56 -3.22 -8.05
N ALA A 27 4.87 -4.19 -7.46
CA ALA A 27 4.66 -5.50 -8.10
C ALA A 27 3.32 -5.52 -8.83
N ILE A 28 3.32 -5.89 -10.11
CA ILE A 28 2.08 -6.00 -10.90
C ILE A 28 1.74 -7.49 -11.01
N LEU A 29 0.62 -7.87 -10.42
CA LEU A 29 0.16 -9.26 -10.32
C LEU A 29 -1.06 -9.45 -11.21
N PHE A 30 -0.90 -10.19 -12.30
CA PHE A 30 -2.00 -10.60 -13.16
C PHE A 30 -2.56 -11.94 -12.67
N PHE A 31 -3.79 -11.94 -12.16
CA PHE A 31 -4.52 -13.16 -11.82
C PHE A 31 -5.26 -13.71 -13.05
N ASN A 32 -5.81 -12.81 -13.87
CA ASN A 32 -6.21 -13.13 -15.23
C ASN A 32 -5.01 -12.98 -16.18
N ARG A 33 -4.46 -14.11 -16.63
CA ARG A 33 -3.21 -14.12 -17.41
C ARG A 33 -3.39 -13.70 -18.87
N ASP A 34 -4.61 -13.73 -19.40
CA ASP A 34 -4.87 -13.26 -20.77
C ASP A 34 -4.62 -11.75 -20.88
N LEU A 35 -4.79 -11.00 -19.78
CA LEU A 35 -4.47 -9.58 -19.71
C LEU A 35 -2.97 -9.28 -19.62
N ALA A 36 -2.14 -10.29 -19.36
CA ALA A 36 -0.68 -10.14 -19.23
C ALA A 36 0.06 -10.26 -20.57
N ILE A 37 -0.64 -10.58 -21.66
CA ILE A 37 -0.05 -10.72 -23.00
C ILE A 37 0.69 -9.43 -23.37
N ASP A 38 1.96 -9.57 -23.76
CA ASP A 38 2.90 -8.51 -24.13
C ASP A 38 3.16 -7.44 -23.05
N PHE A 39 2.84 -7.71 -21.78
CA PHE A 39 2.99 -6.72 -20.72
C PHE A 39 4.46 -6.32 -20.50
N GLU A 40 5.40 -7.24 -20.67
CA GLU A 40 6.83 -6.94 -20.62
C GLU A 40 7.27 -5.99 -21.73
N TYR A 41 6.70 -6.10 -22.94
CA TYR A 41 6.96 -5.18 -24.04
C TYR A 41 6.39 -3.79 -23.74
N ARG A 42 5.18 -3.73 -23.15
CA ARG A 42 4.58 -2.48 -22.69
C ARG A 42 5.45 -1.79 -21.64
N CYS A 43 5.93 -2.53 -20.64
CA CYS A 43 6.86 -2.01 -19.62
C CYS A 43 8.16 -1.53 -20.24
N LYS A 44 8.72 -2.28 -21.20
CA LYS A 44 9.94 -1.88 -21.91
C LYS A 44 9.74 -0.58 -22.69
N GLN A 45 8.67 -0.49 -23.48
CA GLN A 45 8.38 0.69 -24.32
C GLN A 45 8.09 1.92 -23.46
N ALA A 46 7.42 1.74 -22.32
CA ALA A 46 7.15 2.81 -21.36
C ALA A 46 8.38 3.23 -20.52
N GLY A 47 9.54 2.61 -20.72
CA GLY A 47 10.75 2.90 -19.95
C GLY A 47 10.71 2.40 -18.49
N GLN A 48 9.80 1.49 -18.16
CA GLN A 48 9.62 0.91 -16.82
C GLN A 48 10.40 -0.39 -16.61
N LEU A 49 11.15 -0.86 -17.61
CA LEU A 49 11.96 -2.08 -17.47
C LEU A 49 13.33 -1.76 -16.82
N ALA A 50 13.46 -2.08 -15.53
CA ALA A 50 14.70 -1.88 -14.79
C ALA A 50 15.83 -2.82 -15.28
N SER A 51 16.94 -2.25 -15.75
CA SER A 51 18.13 -3.00 -16.16
C SER A 51 18.72 -3.83 -14.99
N LYS A 52 18.74 -3.27 -13.78
CA LYS A 52 19.22 -3.95 -12.56
C LYS A 52 18.05 -4.43 -11.70
N MET A 53 17.19 -5.27 -12.28
CA MET A 53 15.91 -5.70 -11.69
C MET A 53 16.02 -6.27 -10.26
N ARG A 54 17.17 -6.86 -9.89
CA ARG A 54 17.43 -7.34 -8.53
C ARG A 54 17.20 -6.29 -7.44
N PHE A 55 17.40 -5.00 -7.73
CA PHE A 55 17.16 -3.94 -6.75
C PHE A 55 15.68 -3.61 -6.56
N LEU A 56 14.83 -4.00 -7.50
CA LEU A 56 13.37 -3.96 -7.35
C LEU A 56 12.85 -5.27 -6.74
N SER A 57 13.38 -6.43 -7.14
CA SER A 57 12.84 -7.73 -6.72
C SER A 57 13.38 -8.25 -5.38
N ALA A 58 14.65 -8.04 -5.04
CA ALA A 58 15.23 -8.58 -3.80
C ALA A 58 14.55 -8.09 -2.51
N PRO A 59 14.12 -6.81 -2.37
CA PRO A 59 13.42 -6.37 -1.17
C PRO A 59 12.10 -7.11 -0.92
N TRP A 60 11.41 -7.54 -1.99
CA TRP A 60 10.17 -8.32 -1.85
C TRP A 60 10.38 -9.66 -1.17
N VAL A 61 11.54 -10.31 -1.38
CA VAL A 61 11.87 -11.56 -0.68
C VAL A 61 11.87 -11.32 0.83
N GLY A 62 12.61 -10.29 1.27
CA GLY A 62 12.68 -9.94 2.69
C GLY A 62 11.35 -9.50 3.27
N LEU A 63 10.52 -8.79 2.50
CA LEU A 63 9.20 -8.34 2.94
C LEU A 63 8.21 -9.50 3.11
N LEU A 64 8.21 -10.46 2.17
CA LEU A 64 7.20 -11.51 2.08
C LEU A 64 7.55 -12.73 2.93
N ASP A 65 8.82 -13.15 2.96
CA ASP A 65 9.26 -14.41 3.57
C ASP A 65 9.04 -14.43 5.10
N ASN A 66 9.27 -13.31 5.77
CA ASN A 66 9.15 -13.18 7.23
C ASN A 66 7.87 -12.46 7.69
N GLY A 67 6.96 -12.17 6.76
CA GLY A 67 5.73 -11.40 7.00
C GLY A 67 5.95 -9.94 7.42
N ALA A 68 7.12 -9.35 7.17
CA ALA A 68 7.44 -7.96 7.52
C ALA A 68 6.45 -6.97 6.91
N TRP A 69 5.98 -7.21 5.69
CA TRP A 69 5.00 -6.34 5.04
C TRP A 69 3.71 -6.15 5.85
N LEU A 70 3.22 -7.20 6.53
CA LEU A 70 2.06 -7.10 7.42
C LEU A 70 2.42 -6.42 8.75
N LYS A 71 3.62 -6.67 9.29
CA LYS A 71 4.10 -6.03 10.52
C LYS A 71 4.22 -4.52 10.36
N TYR A 72 4.74 -4.07 9.22
CA TYR A 72 4.88 -2.65 8.89
C TYR A 72 3.51 -1.99 8.70
N ALA A 73 2.61 -2.65 7.96
CA ALA A 73 1.25 -2.17 7.78
C ALA A 73 0.47 -2.08 9.11
N ASP A 74 0.56 -3.11 9.96
CA ASP A 74 -0.07 -3.09 11.28
C ASP A 74 0.48 -1.96 12.16
N HIS A 75 1.80 -1.77 12.18
CA HIS A 75 2.41 -0.65 12.91
C HIS A 75 1.85 0.70 12.44
N ALA A 76 1.81 0.95 11.13
CA ALA A 76 1.28 2.19 10.58
C ALA A 76 -0.21 2.40 10.93
N ASN A 77 -1.01 1.33 10.85
CA ASN A 77 -2.43 1.37 11.21
C ASN A 77 -2.66 1.58 12.72
N ARG A 78 -1.79 1.03 13.58
CA ARG A 78 -1.84 1.29 15.04
C ARG A 78 -1.52 2.75 15.34
N CYS A 79 -0.52 3.33 14.69
CA CYS A 79 -0.18 4.74 14.89
C CYS A 79 -1.32 5.68 14.48
N ALA A 80 -1.98 5.40 13.35
CA ALA A 80 -3.14 6.18 12.92
C ALA A 80 -4.31 6.08 13.91
N ARG A 81 -4.62 4.86 14.40
CA ARG A 81 -5.66 4.67 15.42
C ARG A 81 -5.32 5.40 16.72
N LEU A 82 -4.08 5.27 17.20
CA LEU A 82 -3.61 5.97 18.39
C LEU A 82 -3.76 7.49 18.25
N LEU A 83 -3.38 8.06 17.10
CA LEU A 83 -3.56 9.48 16.85
C LEU A 83 -5.04 9.88 16.94
N ALA A 84 -5.92 9.13 16.28
CA ALA A 84 -7.36 9.41 16.29
C ALA A 84 -7.99 9.28 17.68
N GLU A 85 -7.56 8.31 18.48
CA GLU A 85 -7.97 8.14 19.88
C GLU A 85 -7.55 9.36 20.73
N LEU A 86 -6.32 9.83 20.59
CA LEU A 86 -5.78 10.94 21.38
C LEU A 86 -6.38 12.30 21.03
N ILE A 87 -6.77 12.52 19.77
CA ILE A 87 -7.32 13.81 19.32
C ILE A 87 -8.86 13.84 19.29
N GLY A 88 -9.52 12.68 19.28
CA GLY A 88 -10.97 12.58 19.07
C GLY A 88 -11.82 13.19 20.19
N GLU A 89 -11.25 13.39 21.38
CA GLU A 89 -11.92 14.03 22.52
C GLU A 89 -11.68 15.55 22.59
N LEU A 90 -10.85 16.10 21.70
CA LEU A 90 -10.53 17.53 21.72
C LEU A 90 -11.70 18.37 21.18
N PRO A 91 -12.05 19.49 21.86
CA PRO A 91 -13.11 20.38 21.38
C PRO A 91 -12.83 20.90 19.96
N GLY A 92 -13.84 20.76 19.09
CA GLY A 92 -13.75 21.21 17.69
C GLY A 92 -12.99 20.28 16.75
N VAL A 93 -12.50 19.13 17.22
CA VAL A 93 -11.92 18.10 16.36
C VAL A 93 -12.99 17.08 15.99
N GLU A 94 -13.22 16.89 14.70
CA GLU A 94 -14.17 15.88 14.21
C GLU A 94 -13.48 14.91 13.26
N LEU A 95 -13.54 13.61 13.54
CA LEU A 95 -13.08 12.58 12.61
C LEU A 95 -14.02 12.52 11.40
N MET A 96 -13.46 12.73 10.21
CA MET A 96 -14.25 12.75 8.97
C MET A 96 -14.59 11.34 8.48
N PHE A 97 -13.75 10.35 8.79
CA PHE A 97 -13.89 8.96 8.33
C PHE A 97 -13.39 7.97 9.38
N PRO A 98 -13.87 6.72 9.39
CA PRO A 98 -13.33 5.69 10.26
C PRO A 98 -11.87 5.37 9.91
N VAL A 99 -11.02 5.24 10.93
CA VAL A 99 -9.60 4.90 10.74
C VAL A 99 -9.44 3.40 10.49
N GLN A 100 -9.50 3.03 9.20
CA GLN A 100 -9.39 1.63 8.74
C GLN A 100 -8.03 1.29 8.10
N ALA A 101 -7.14 2.27 8.00
CA ALA A 101 -5.80 2.14 7.45
C ALA A 101 -4.82 3.02 8.25
N ASN A 102 -3.81 3.59 7.60
CA ASN A 102 -2.75 4.37 8.23
C ASN A 102 -2.96 5.90 8.11
N GLY A 103 -4.17 6.36 7.80
CA GLY A 103 -4.51 7.77 7.64
C GLY A 103 -5.56 8.22 8.65
N VAL A 104 -5.44 9.47 9.10
CA VAL A 104 -6.42 10.15 9.97
C VAL A 104 -6.84 11.44 9.27
N PHE A 105 -8.14 11.60 9.05
CA PHE A 105 -8.73 12.77 8.41
C PHE A 105 -9.62 13.47 9.41
N VAL A 106 -9.29 14.72 9.71
CA VAL A 106 -9.96 15.50 10.75
C VAL A 106 -10.43 16.84 10.20
N SER A 107 -11.63 17.24 10.59
CA SER A 107 -12.08 18.63 10.50
C SER A 107 -11.56 19.36 11.73
N LEU A 108 -10.86 20.47 11.51
CA LEU A 108 -10.29 21.31 12.57
C LEU A 108 -10.80 22.75 12.44
N PRO A 109 -10.95 23.48 13.55
CA PRO A 109 -11.26 24.90 13.48
C PRO A 109 -10.09 25.65 12.81
N PRO A 110 -10.33 26.75 12.07
CA PRO A 110 -9.27 27.51 11.41
C PRO A 110 -8.16 27.98 12.34
N ALA A 111 -8.46 28.20 13.62
CA ALA A 111 -7.49 28.60 14.64
C ALA A 111 -6.49 27.50 15.04
N ALA A 112 -6.72 26.25 14.62
CA ALA A 112 -5.86 25.10 14.90
C ALA A 112 -5.02 24.65 13.68
N LEU A 113 -5.10 25.37 12.56
CA LEU A 113 -4.29 25.19 11.34
C LEU A 113 -3.12 26.18 11.33
#